data_AF-A0A8S2X6X4-F1
#
_entry.id   AF-A0A8S2X6X4-F1
#
_cell.length_a   1.000
_cell.length_b   1.000
_cell.length_c   1.000
_cell.angle_alpha   90.00
_cell.angle_beta   90.00
_cell.angle_gamma   90.00
#
_symmetry.space_group_name_H-M   'P 1'
#
loop_
_entity.id
_entity.type
_entity.pdbx_description
1 polymer ?
#
loop_
_entity_poly.entity_id
_entity_poly.type
_entity_poly.pdbx_seq_one_letter_code
_entity_poly.pdbx_strand_id
1 'polypeptide(L)'
;YFLLKINENQPKNTILTRLHAYDIDKGKNGTVRYELVVKERQEFLIDARSGILRTQRMLDREQCEFYRIGIRAYDLGYPNRKFSS
;
A
#
# COMPACT_ATOMS: atom_id res chain seq x y z
N TYR A 1 -3.07 3.21 -9.10
CA TYR A 1 -2.70 4.19 -8.06
C TYR A 1 -3.88 4.29 -7.11
N PHE A 2 -3.66 4.17 -5.80
CA PHE A 2 -4.73 4.23 -4.79
C PHE A 2 -4.62 5.58 -4.05
N LEU A 3 -5.74 6.26 -3.81
CA LEU A 3 -5.77 7.52 -3.05
C LEU A 3 -6.52 7.30 -1.74
N LEU A 4 -5.89 7.65 -0.62
CA LEU A 4 -6.49 7.58 0.71
C LEU A 4 -6.61 8.98 1.29
N LYS A 5 -7.80 9.33 1.77
CA LYS A 5 -8.02 10.51 2.60
C LYS A 5 -7.93 10.07 4.06
N ILE A 6 -7.07 10.72 4.84
CA ILE A 6 -6.75 10.32 6.20
C ILE A 6 -7.12 11.46 7.15
N ASN A 7 -7.76 11.14 8.26
CA ASN A 7 -8.06 12.11 9.32
C ASN A 7 -6.78 12.50 10.05
N GLU A 8 -6.58 13.79 10.23
CA GLU A 8 -5.28 14.43 10.46
C GLU A 8 -4.66 14.19 11.86
N ASN A 9 -5.42 13.58 12.79
CA ASN A 9 -5.00 13.29 14.17
C ASN A 9 -4.86 11.79 14.45
N GLN A 10 -4.32 11.02 13.51
CA GLN A 10 -4.09 9.60 13.77
C GLN A 10 -2.87 9.39 14.68
N PRO A 11 -3.03 8.68 15.81
CA PRO A 11 -1.88 8.22 16.60
C PRO A 11 -0.93 7.36 15.78
N LYS A 12 0.28 7.15 16.29
CA LYS A 12 1.20 6.13 15.76
C LYS A 12 0.55 4.74 15.82
N ASN A 13 0.83 3.90 14.83
CA ASN A 13 0.32 2.54 14.66
C ASN A 13 -1.18 2.40 14.35
N THR A 14 -1.87 3.50 14.03
CA THR A 14 -3.26 3.41 13.55
C THR A 14 -3.32 2.74 12.19
N ILE A 15 -4.14 1.69 12.08
CA ILE A 15 -4.44 1.04 10.81
C ILE A 15 -5.36 1.96 10.00
N LEU A 16 -4.90 2.36 8.82
CA LEU A 16 -5.64 3.24 7.92
C LEU A 16 -6.51 2.44 6.96
N THR A 17 -5.93 1.39 6.38
CA THR A 17 -6.64 0.49 5.49
C THR A 17 -5.89 -0.82 5.32
N ARG A 18 -6.56 -1.81 4.72
CA ARG A 18 -5.95 -3.05 4.22
C ARG A 18 -6.23 -3.15 2.73
N LEU A 19 -5.17 -3.10 1.93
CA LEU A 19 -5.28 -3.24 0.48
C LEU A 19 -5.49 -4.71 0.11
N HIS A 20 -6.38 -4.92 -0.86
CA HIS A 20 -6.57 -6.22 -1.50
C HIS A 20 -6.28 -6.03 -2.99
N ALA A 21 -5.30 -6.76 -3.50
CA ALA A 21 -5.03 -6.77 -4.94
C ALA A 21 -5.94 -7.84 -5.55
N TYR A 22 -7.01 -7.39 -6.22
CA TYR A 22 -7.85 -8.27 -7.03
C TYR A 22 -7.20 -8.34 -8.41
N ASP A 23 -6.42 -9.39 -8.65
CA ASP A 23 -5.98 -9.70 -10.00
C ASP A 23 -7.21 -10.24 -10.75
N ILE A 24 -7.63 -9.51 -11.78
CA ILE A 24 -8.81 -9.84 -12.59
C ILE A 24 -8.51 -11.02 -13.52
N ASP A 25 -7.24 -11.42 -13.67
CA ASP A 25 -6.84 -12.46 -14.62
C ASP A 25 -6.52 -13.81 -13.98
N LYS A 26 -6.27 -13.92 -12.66
CA LYS A 26 -6.06 -15.24 -12.03
C LYS A 26 -6.58 -15.33 -10.60
N GLY A 27 -7.49 -16.28 -10.41
CA GLY A 27 -8.08 -16.62 -9.13
C GLY A 27 -7.06 -16.92 -8.02
N LYS A 28 -7.50 -16.65 -6.78
CA LYS A 28 -6.88 -16.98 -5.47
C LYS A 28 -5.35 -17.02 -5.44
N ASN A 29 -4.77 -16.01 -4.79
CA ASN A 29 -3.49 -16.08 -4.08
C ASN A 29 -2.23 -16.23 -4.94
N GLY A 30 -2.05 -15.37 -5.95
CA GLY A 30 -0.69 -14.93 -6.30
C GLY A 30 -0.03 -14.32 -5.05
N THR A 31 1.29 -14.52 -4.87
CA THR A 31 1.99 -13.91 -3.73
C THR A 31 2.20 -12.43 -4.04
N VAL A 32 1.16 -11.63 -3.81
CA VAL A 32 1.22 -10.19 -4.03
C VAL A 32 2.00 -9.54 -2.90
N ARG A 33 2.92 -8.64 -3.26
CA ARG A 33 3.60 -7.77 -2.32
C ARG A 33 3.23 -6.32 -2.53
N TYR A 34 3.24 -5.59 -1.43
CA TYR A 34 2.88 -4.18 -1.38
C TYR A 34 4.08 -3.31 -1.01
N GLU A 35 4.24 -2.18 -1.68
CA GLU A 35 5.29 -1.20 -1.43
C GLU A 35 4.77 0.24 -1.56
N LEU A 36 5.26 1.14 -0.70
CA LEU A 36 5.03 2.58 -0.85
C LEU A 36 5.89 3.11 -2.01
N VAL A 37 5.26 3.73 -3.00
CA VAL A 37 5.93 4.31 -4.18
C VAL A 37 6.77 5.52 -3.79
N VAL A 38 6.36 6.27 -2.77
CA VAL A 38 7.05 7.48 -2.31
C VAL A 38 7.72 7.19 -0.97
N LYS A 39 9.04 6.96 -1.01
CA LYS A 39 9.86 6.67 0.18
C LYS A 39 10.01 7.86 1.14
N GLU A 40 9.75 9.07 0.66
CA GLU A 40 9.87 10.30 1.47
C GLU A 40 8.76 10.42 2.53
N ARG A 41 7.69 9.62 2.44
CA ARG A 41 6.58 9.62 3.39
C ARG A 41 6.83 8.67 4.56
N GLN A 42 7.75 9.07 5.43
CA GLN A 42 8.14 8.33 6.63
C GLN A 42 7.05 8.32 7.73
N GLU A 43 5.89 8.90 7.46
CA GLU A 43 4.72 8.88 8.33
C GLU A 43 3.90 7.61 8.19
N PHE A 44 4.16 6.79 7.17
CA PHE A 44 3.38 5.58 6.87
C PHE A 44 4.25 4.34 6.69
N LEU A 45 3.69 3.20 7.06
CA LEU A 45 4.25 1.87 6.82
C LEU A 45 3.19 0.98 6.18
N ILE A 46 3.61 0.23 5.16
CA ILE A 46 2.80 -0.86 4.62
C ILE A 46 3.45 -2.21 4.91
N ASP A 47 2.65 -3.14 5.43
CA ASP A 47 3.07 -4.53 5.53
C ASP A 47 2.99 -5.18 4.14
N ALA A 48 4.16 -5.56 3.63
CA ALA A 48 4.28 -6.07 2.27
C ALA A 48 3.51 -7.37 2.03
N ARG A 49 3.12 -8.14 3.06
CA ARG A 49 2.39 -9.42 2.90
C ARG A 49 0.88 -9.25 3.03
N SER A 50 0.45 -8.49 4.03
CA SER A 50 -0.96 -8.34 4.39
C SER A 50 -1.62 -7.14 3.74
N GLY A 51 -0.84 -6.22 3.15
CA GLY A 51 -1.35 -4.98 2.56
C GLY A 51 -1.87 -3.97 3.59
N ILE A 52 -1.57 -4.17 4.88
CA ILE A 52 -1.98 -3.26 5.96
C ILE A 52 -1.14 -2.00 5.89
N LEU A 53 -1.80 -0.87 5.61
CA LEU A 53 -1.23 0.46 5.72
C LEU A 53 -1.53 1.04 7.10
N ARG A 54 -0.51 1.53 7.79
CA ARG A 54 -0.62 2.17 9.10
C ARG A 54 0.27 3.38 9.24
N THR A 55 -0.02 4.21 10.24
CA THR A 55 0.84 5.33 10.63
C THR A 55 2.10 4.86 11.34
N GLN A 56 3.26 5.40 10.98
CA GLN A 56 4.56 5.18 11.63
C GLN A 56 4.83 6.19 12.75
N ARG A 57 4.24 7.38 12.63
CA ARG A 57 4.28 8.47 13.62
C ARG A 57 2.89 9.10 13.71
N MET A 58 2.67 9.93 14.73
CA MET A 58 1.45 10.72 14.82
C MET A 58 1.36 11.66 13.63
N LEU A 59 0.21 11.71 12.97
CA LEU A 59 -0.04 12.71 11.94
C LEU A 59 -0.32 14.05 12.60
N ASP A 60 0.24 15.11 12.04
CA ASP A 60 0.03 16.48 12.47
C ASP A 60 -0.65 17.26 11.35
N ARG A 61 -1.83 17.79 11.68
CA ARG A 61 -2.66 18.61 10.82
C ARG A 61 -1.94 19.87 10.35
N GLU A 62 -1.15 20.51 11.20
CA GLU A 62 -0.49 21.78 10.89
C GLU A 62 0.61 21.61 9.84
N GLN A 63 1.08 20.39 9.60
CA GLN A 63 2.11 20.07 8.61
C GLN A 63 1.54 19.64 7.25
N CYS A 64 0.37 18.98 7.20
CA CYS A 64 -0.26 18.52 5.96
C CYS A 64 -1.74 18.19 6.14
N GLU A 65 -2.61 18.94 5.44
CA GLU A 65 -4.07 18.73 5.46
C GLU A 65 -4.50 17.44 4.73
N PHE A 66 -3.77 17.05 3.66
CA PHE A 66 -4.08 15.83 2.90
C PHE A 66 -2.81 15.07 2.49
N TYR A 67 -2.83 13.75 2.69
CA TYR A 67 -1.76 12.86 2.26
C TYR A 67 -2.15 12.10 1.00
N ARG A 68 -1.34 12.20 -0.05
CA ARG A 68 -1.46 11.36 -1.26
C ARG A 68 -0.40 10.26 -1.19
N ILE A 69 -0.84 9.03 -0.95
CA ILE A 69 0.05 7.88 -0.77
C ILE A 69 -0.05 7.00 -2.01
N GLY A 70 1.01 6.98 -2.82
CA GLY A 70 1.13 6.01 -3.92
C GLY A 70 1.55 4.64 -3.39
N ILE A 71 0.79 3.60 -3.72
CA ILE A 71 1.10 2.22 -3.31
C ILE A 71 1.13 1.34 -4.56
N ARG A 72 2.17 0.51 -4.66
CA ARG A 72 2.34 -0.48 -5.72
C ARG A 72 2.07 -1.87 -5.15
N ALA A 73 1.29 -2.66 -5.88
CA ALA A 73 1.16 -4.09 -5.69
C ALA A 73 1.89 -4.81 -6.84
N TYR A 74 2.62 -5.88 -6.55
CA TYR A 74 3.29 -6.70 -7.55
C TYR A 74 3.22 -8.18 -7.17
N ASP A 75 2.95 -9.04 -8.15
CA ASP A 75 2.96 -10.50 -7.95
C ASP A 75 4.40 -11.03 -7.95
N LEU A 76 4.71 -11.90 -7.00
CA LEU A 76 5.97 -12.65 -6.92
C LEU A 76 5.91 -14.00 -7.65
N GLY A 77 4.82 -14.32 -8.36
CA GLY A 77 4.71 -15.50 -9.21
C GLY A 77 5.83 -15.56 -10.27
N TYR A 78 6.69 -16.58 -10.18
CA TYR A 78 7.73 -16.90 -11.16
C TYR A 78 7.28 -18.06 -12.09
N PRO A 79 7.59 -18.08 -13.41
CA PRO A 79 7.92 -16.98 -14.31
C PRO A 79 6.79 -16.66 -15.31
N ASN A 80 6.91 -15.46 -15.91
CA ASN A 80 6.36 -15.06 -17.20
C ASN A 80 6.44 -16.20 -18.22
N ARG A 81 5.33 -16.90 -18.51
CA ARG A 81 5.20 -17.52 -19.82
C ARG A 81 5.00 -16.39 -20.82
N LYS A 82 6.11 -15.92 -21.40
CA LYS A 82 6.06 -15.42 -22.77
C LYS A 82 5.55 -16.59 -23.60
N PHE A 83 4.28 -16.54 -24.01
CA PHE A 83 3.85 -17.37 -25.12
C PHE A 83 4.48 -16.76 -26.37
N SER A 84 5.59 -17.34 -26.79
CA SER A 84 6.05 -17.27 -28.17
C SER A 84 5.58 -18.55 -28.86
N SER A 85 4.52 -18.45 -29.65
CA SER A 85 4.23 -19.29 -30.82
C SER A 85 3.36 -18.51 -31.77
#